data_AF-A0A382TLM4-F1
#
_entry.id   AF-A0A382TLM4-F1
#
_cell.length_a   1.000
_cell.length_b   1.000
_cell.length_c   1.000
_cell.angle_alpha   90.00
_cell.angle_beta   90.00
_cell.angle_gamma   90.00
#
_symmetry.space_group_name_H-M   'P 1'
#
loop_
_entity.id
_entity.type
_entity.pdbx_description
1 polymer ?
#
loop_
_entity_poly.entity_id
_entity_poly.type
_entity_poly.pdbx_seq_one_letter_code
_entity_poly.pdbx_strand_id
1 'polypeptide(L)'
;MENVKLISRSTLRDPNTGKVIREYNKTLELPANIRFPKDFIKIHWRAIDCMNNIELGYFVKLANYLEYSTNRLVDRHVGRTPKPLLHKDMVDILDVTIKTVGTFMRKM
;
A
#
# COMPACT_ATOMS: atom_id res chain seq x y z
N MET A 1 26.36 8.84 7.42
CA MET A 1 25.52 9.69 6.55
C MET A 1 25.42 11.04 7.21
N GLU A 2 25.89 12.10 6.56
CA GLU A 2 25.70 13.46 7.06
C GLU A 2 24.20 13.82 7.03
N ASN A 3 23.73 14.49 8.08
CA ASN A 3 22.36 15.00 8.17
C ASN A 3 22.16 16.12 7.13
N VAL A 4 21.81 15.76 5.89
CA VAL A 4 21.44 16.73 4.86
C VAL A 4 20.09 17.32 5.25
N LYS A 5 20.07 18.58 5.67
CA LYS A 5 18.82 19.30 5.97
C LYS A 5 17.99 19.39 4.69
N LEU A 6 16.78 18.83 4.72
CA LEU A 6 15.85 18.93 3.60
C LEU A 6 15.28 20.35 3.55
N ILE A 7 15.38 21.00 2.39
CA ILE A 7 14.86 22.35 2.17
C ILE A 7 13.85 22.29 1.04
N SER A 8 12.63 22.75 1.31
CA SER A 8 11.63 23.01 0.29
C SER A 8 11.78 24.45 -0.19
N ARG A 9 11.93 24.63 -1.51
CA ARG A 9 12.05 25.93 -2.16
C ARG A 9 10.86 26.14 -3.08
N SER A 10 10.18 27.27 -2.92
CA SER A 10 9.13 27.73 -3.82
C SER A 10 9.51 29.09 -4.38
N THR A 11 9.38 29.27 -5.69
CA THR A 11 9.76 30.49 -6.39
C THR A 11 8.67 30.89 -7.37
N LEU A 12 8.18 32.12 -7.24
CA LEU A 12 7.32 32.77 -8.22
C LEU A 12 8.20 33.64 -9.12
N ARG A 13 8.16 33.39 -10.43
CA ARG A 13 8.90 34.16 -11.43
C ARG A 13 7.97 34.85 -12.39
N ASP A 14 8.37 36.03 -12.82
CA ASP A 14 7.74 36.73 -13.94
C ASP A 14 7.97 35.93 -15.23
N PRO A 15 6.91 35.58 -15.99
CA PRO A 15 7.03 34.70 -17.15
C PRO A 15 7.74 35.35 -18.34
N ASN A 16 7.77 36.68 -18.42
CA ASN A 16 8.31 37.42 -19.57
C ASN A 16 9.76 37.86 -19.36
N THR A 17 10.15 38.11 -18.11
CA THR A 17 11.49 38.62 -17.75
C THR A 17 12.34 37.61 -16.99
N GLY A 18 11.72 36.52 -16.49
CA GLY A 18 12.39 35.51 -15.67
C GLY A 18 12.80 35.99 -14.27
N LYS A 19 12.52 37.26 -13.92
CA LYS A 19 12.85 37.82 -12.61
C LYS A 19 12.03 37.14 -11.50
N VAL A 20 12.70 36.87 -10.38
CA VAL A 20 12.04 36.31 -9.19
C VAL A 20 11.20 37.39 -8.53
N ILE A 21 9.88 37.19 -8.51
CA ILE A 21 8.93 38.08 -7.85
C ILE A 21 8.89 37.77 -6.35
N ARG A 22 8.95 36.47 -6.01
CA ARG A 22 8.89 36.03 -4.62
C ARG A 22 9.57 34.68 -4.47
N GLU A 23 10.33 34.53 -3.40
CA GLU A 23 10.95 33.27 -3.04
C GLU A 23 10.65 32.94 -1.58
N TYR A 24 10.32 31.67 -1.33
CA TYR A 24 10.09 31.15 0.02
C TYR A 24 10.87 29.85 0.20
N ASN A 25 11.66 29.81 1.27
CA ASN A 25 12.43 28.65 1.68
C ASN A 25 11.90 28.17 3.02
N LYS A 26 11.57 26.88 3.10
CA LYS A 26 11.17 26.21 4.33
C LYS A 26 12.06 25.01 4.59
N THR A 27 12.74 25.03 5.72
CA THR A 27 13.44 23.85 6.22
C THR A 27 12.40 22.81 6.63
N LEU A 28 12.52 21.60 6.08
CA LEU A 28 11.67 20.47 6.44
C LEU A 28 12.35 19.71 7.56
N GLU A 29 11.69 19.63 8.70
CA GLU A 29 12.10 18.72 9.76
C GLU A 29 11.58 17.32 9.43
N LEU A 30 12.49 16.35 9.36
CA LEU A 30 12.10 14.96 9.24
C LEU A 30 11.37 14.58 10.53
N PRO A 31 10.16 13.98 10.45
CA PRO A 31 9.48 13.51 11.64
C PRO A 31 10.35 12.45 12.32
N ALA A 32 10.52 12.58 13.64
CA ALA A 32 11.33 11.64 14.43
C ALA A 32 10.82 10.19 14.31
N ASN A 33 9.52 10.03 14.05
CA ASN A 33 8.88 8.75 13.81
C ASN A 33 7.84 8.89 12.70
N ILE A 34 7.86 7.97 11.74
CA ILE A 34 6.76 7.77 10.79
C ILE A 34 5.83 6.75 11.43
N ARG A 35 4.71 7.20 12.00
CA ARG A 35 3.64 6.30 12.49
C ARG A 35 2.69 6.00 11.35
N PHE A 36 2.68 4.75 10.92
CA PHE A 36 1.53 4.22 10.19
C PHE A 36 0.37 4.05 11.17
N PRO A 37 -0.89 4.30 10.77
CA PRO A 37 -2.04 3.95 11.59
C PRO A 37 -1.90 2.48 11.98
N LYS A 38 -2.05 2.19 13.28
CA LYS A 38 -2.06 0.81 13.81
C LYS A 38 -3.06 -0.07 13.04
N ASP A 39 -4.09 0.58 12.49
CA ASP A 39 -5.22 0.00 11.79
C ASP A 39 -5.19 0.25 10.28
N PHE A 40 -4.03 0.57 9.66
CA PHE A 40 -3.92 0.54 8.20
C PHE A 40 -3.83 -0.92 7.69
N ILE A 41 -4.78 -1.73 8.14
CA ILE A 41 -4.92 -3.11 7.77
C ILE A 41 -6.35 -3.21 7.23
N LYS A 42 -6.48 -3.42 5.94
CA LYS A 42 -7.77 -3.69 5.26
C LYS A 42 -8.39 -5.04 5.66
N ILE A 43 -7.90 -5.67 6.73
CA ILE A 43 -8.50 -6.85 7.33
C ILE A 43 -9.55 -6.33 8.30
N HIS A 44 -10.81 -6.72 8.08
CA HIS A 44 -11.87 -6.42 9.02
C HIS A 44 -11.54 -7.03 10.40
N TRP A 45 -11.81 -6.35 11.51
CA TRP A 45 -11.47 -6.82 12.87
C TRP A 45 -11.93 -8.26 13.14
N ARG A 46 -13.13 -8.61 12.66
CA ARG A 46 -13.67 -9.99 12.71
C ARG A 46 -12.73 -11.04 12.10
N ALA A 47 -12.02 -10.72 11.02
CA ALA A 47 -11.08 -11.64 10.39
C ALA A 47 -9.83 -11.84 11.25
N ILE A 48 -9.40 -10.84 12.03
CA ILE A 48 -8.30 -10.98 13.01
C ILE A 48 -8.69 -11.99 14.10
N ASP A 49 -9.93 -11.92 14.59
CA ASP A 49 -10.41 -12.83 15.64
C ASP A 49 -10.66 -14.26 15.13
N CYS A 50 -10.98 -14.42 13.84
CA CYS A 50 -11.34 -15.72 13.26
C CYS A 50 -10.18 -16.47 12.57
N MET A 51 -9.07 -15.77 12.31
CA MET A 51 -7.91 -16.34 11.60
C MET A 51 -6.81 -16.78 12.57
N ASN A 52 -6.24 -17.96 12.32
CA ASN A 52 -5.02 -18.37 13.00
C ASN A 52 -3.78 -17.72 12.35
N ASN A 53 -2.61 -17.87 12.98
CA ASN A 53 -1.36 -17.26 12.51
C ASN A 53 -0.97 -17.66 11.08
N ILE A 54 -1.31 -18.89 10.65
CA ILE A 54 -1.02 -19.36 9.29
C ILE A 54 -1.92 -18.63 8.29
N GLU A 55 -3.21 -18.49 8.60
CA GLU A 55 -4.18 -17.76 7.78
C GLU A 55 -3.84 -16.27 7.68
N LEU A 56 -3.38 -15.66 8.77
CA LEU A 56 -2.84 -14.29 8.75
C LEU A 56 -1.60 -14.21 7.83
N GLY A 57 -0.73 -15.22 7.86
CA GLY A 57 0.39 -15.33 6.93
C GLY A 57 -0.05 -15.39 5.46
N TYR A 58 -1.13 -16.09 5.15
CA TYR A 58 -1.72 -16.10 3.80
C TYR A 58 -2.25 -14.73 3.39
N PHE A 59 -2.91 -14.01 4.29
CA PHE A 59 -3.34 -12.63 4.02
C PHE A 59 -2.15 -11.73 3.69
N VAL A 60 -1.07 -11.80 4.47
CA VAL A 60 0.13 -10.99 4.23
C VAL A 60 0.72 -11.26 2.85
N LYS A 61 0.77 -12.53 2.41
CA LYS A 61 1.21 -12.88 1.05
C LYS A 61 0.29 -12.28 -0.03
N LEU A 62 -1.04 -12.32 0.19
CA LEU A 62 -2.02 -11.77 -0.75
C LEU A 62 -2.12 -10.25 -0.73
N ALA A 63 -1.59 -9.57 0.29
CA ALA A 63 -1.62 -8.11 0.40
C ALA A 63 -0.92 -7.42 -0.79
N ASN A 64 0.08 -8.07 -1.41
CA ASN A 64 0.72 -7.58 -2.63
C ASN A 64 -0.26 -7.46 -3.80
N TYR A 65 -1.33 -8.24 -3.79
CA TYR A 65 -2.38 -8.27 -4.81
C TYR A 65 -3.60 -7.43 -4.41
N LEU A 66 -3.60 -6.76 -3.26
CA LEU A 66 -4.75 -6.02 -2.76
C LEU A 66 -4.89 -4.62 -3.37
N GLU A 67 -5.88 -4.40 -4.22
CA GLU A 67 -6.21 -3.09 -4.76
C GLU A 67 -6.82 -2.17 -3.69
N TYR A 68 -6.14 -1.05 -3.42
CA TYR A 68 -6.51 -0.15 -2.32
C TYR A 68 -7.78 0.66 -2.57
N SER A 69 -8.14 0.96 -3.82
CA SER A 69 -9.37 1.69 -4.15
C SER A 69 -10.61 0.82 -4.02
N THR A 70 -10.54 -0.44 -4.44
CA THR A 70 -11.71 -1.34 -4.57
C THR A 70 -11.82 -2.40 -3.49
N ASN A 71 -10.78 -2.59 -2.65
CA ASN A 71 -10.67 -3.71 -1.71
C ASN A 71 -10.70 -5.09 -2.38
N ARG A 72 -10.28 -5.20 -3.65
CA ARG A 72 -10.27 -6.47 -4.40
C ARG A 72 -8.86 -7.05 -4.46
N LEU A 73 -8.77 -8.37 -4.45
CA LEU A 73 -7.54 -9.06 -4.83
C LEU A 73 -7.46 -9.11 -6.35
N VAL A 74 -6.43 -8.50 -6.90
CA VAL A 74 -6.22 -8.35 -8.34
C VAL A 74 -4.75 -8.53 -8.68
N ASP A 75 -4.48 -9.11 -9.83
CA ASP A 75 -3.18 -9.02 -10.47
C ASP A 75 -3.09 -7.70 -11.24
N ARG A 76 -2.23 -6.80 -10.75
CA ARG A 76 -2.01 -5.47 -11.35
C ARG A 76 -0.99 -5.51 -12.49
N HIS A 77 -0.25 -6.60 -12.64
CA HIS A 77 0.86 -6.69 -13.59
C HIS A 77 0.45 -7.17 -14.99
N VAL A 78 -0.83 -7.53 -15.19
CA VAL A 78 -1.33 -8.11 -16.44
C VAL A 78 -1.71 -7.07 -17.51
N GLY A 79 -1.81 -5.78 -17.17
CA GLY A 79 -2.10 -4.73 -18.15
C GLY A 79 -2.72 -3.45 -17.57
N ARG A 80 -3.41 -2.67 -18.42
CA ARG A 80 -4.06 -1.40 -18.03
C ARG A 80 -5.22 -1.60 -17.05
N THR A 81 -5.90 -2.75 -17.12
CA THR A 81 -7.02 -3.09 -16.25
C THR A 81 -6.59 -4.21 -15.31
N PRO A 82 -6.66 -4.01 -13.97
CA PRO A 82 -6.33 -5.05 -13.02
C PRO A 82 -7.23 -6.28 -13.21
N LYS A 83 -6.63 -7.47 -13.24
CA LYS A 83 -7.37 -8.73 -13.39
C LYS A 83 -7.74 -9.27 -12.02
N PRO A 84 -9.03 -9.53 -11.70
CA PRO A 84 -9.41 -10.17 -10.45
C PRO A 84 -8.71 -11.51 -10.26
N LEU A 85 -8.23 -11.74 -9.05
CA LEU A 85 -7.48 -12.92 -8.68
C LEU A 85 -8.45 -14.06 -8.39
N LEU A 86 -8.32 -15.18 -9.11
CA LEU A 86 -9.19 -16.34 -8.97
C LEU A 86 -8.66 -17.28 -7.88
N HIS A 87 -9.52 -18.16 -7.34
CA HIS A 87 -9.07 -19.14 -6.34
C HIS A 87 -7.92 -20.03 -6.83
N LYS A 88 -7.87 -20.36 -8.13
CA LYS A 88 -6.74 -21.09 -8.71
C LYS A 88 -5.43 -20.30 -8.66
N ASP A 89 -5.50 -18.99 -8.87
CA ASP A 89 -4.32 -18.13 -8.82
C ASP A 89 -3.83 -18.01 -7.36
N MET A 90 -4.76 -18.00 -6.40
CA MET A 90 -4.44 -18.03 -4.96
C MET A 90 -3.82 -19.35 -4.53
N VAL A 91 -4.25 -20.48 -5.09
CA VAL A 91 -3.65 -21.81 -4.86
C VAL A 91 -2.18 -21.76 -5.22
N ASP A 92 -1.86 -21.21 -6.40
CA ASP A 92 -0.48 -21.12 -6.90
C ASP A 92 0.36 -20.14 -6.07
N ILE A 93 -0.21 -18.98 -5.69
CA ILE A 93 0.50 -17.95 -4.89
C ILE A 93 0.77 -18.41 -3.46
N LEU A 94 -0.19 -19.08 -2.84
CA LEU A 94 -0.11 -19.50 -1.45
C LEU A 94 0.56 -20.86 -1.28
N ASP A 95 0.65 -21.65 -2.35
CA ASP A 95 1.10 -23.05 -2.35
C ASP A 95 0.26 -23.92 -1.42
N VAL A 96 -1.07 -23.88 -1.60
CA VAL A 96 -2.03 -24.60 -0.77
C VAL A 96 -3.19 -25.16 -1.60
N THR A 97 -3.94 -26.10 -1.03
CA THR A 97 -5.11 -26.66 -1.74
C THR A 97 -6.22 -25.63 -1.96
N ILE A 98 -7.03 -25.85 -3.01
CA ILE A 98 -8.19 -25.00 -3.30
C ILE A 98 -9.23 -24.99 -2.16
N LYS A 99 -9.31 -26.08 -1.39
CA LYS A 99 -10.16 -26.19 -0.20
C LYS A 99 -9.67 -25.29 0.93
N THR A 100 -8.34 -25.18 1.09
CA THR A 100 -7.71 -24.25 2.04
C THR A 100 -8.03 -22.82 1.64
N VAL A 101 -7.84 -22.46 0.37
CA VAL A 101 -8.21 -21.13 -0.16
C VAL A 101 -9.69 -20.81 0.11
N GLY A 102 -10.61 -21.72 -0.22
CA GLY A 102 -12.04 -21.49 -0.02
C GLY A 102 -12.47 -21.40 1.46
N THR A 103 -11.72 -22.02 2.37
CA THR A 103 -11.96 -21.87 3.82
C THR A 103 -11.44 -20.51 4.31
N PHE A 104 -10.24 -20.14 3.87
CA PHE A 104 -9.60 -18.88 4.19
C PHE A 104 -10.40 -17.67 3.69
N MET A 105 -10.83 -17.68 2.43
CA MET A 105 -11.61 -16.58 1.83
C MET A 105 -12.99 -16.39 2.47
N ARG A 106 -13.53 -17.39 3.16
CA ARG A 106 -14.78 -17.25 3.94
C ARG A 106 -14.58 -16.52 5.27
N LYS A 107 -13.35 -16.45 5.76
CA LYS A 107 -12.99 -15.77 7.01
C LYS A 107 -12.54 -14.32 6.77
N MET A 108 -12.07 -14.01 5.56
CA MET A 108 -11.61 -12.69 5.14
C MET A 108 -12.78 -11.76 4.88
#